data_AF-A0A2T6ZGP3-F1
#
_entry.id   AF-A0A2T6ZGP3-F1
#
_cell.length_a   1.000
_cell.length_b   1.000
_cell.length_c   1.000
_cell.angle_alpha   90.00
_cell.angle_beta   90.00
_cell.angle_gamma   90.00
#
_symmetry.space_group_name_H-M   'P 1'
#
loop_
_entity.id
_entity.type
_entity.pdbx_description
1 polymer ?
#
loop_
_entity_poly.entity_id
_entity_poly.type
_entity_poly.pdbx_seq_one_letter_code
_entity_poly.pdbx_strand_id
1 'polypeptide(L)'
;MFLLDLLQFSVDWDQGGKCHWFCEEVVGLIQRTVDINAIPTFQKNLSKIEKDVDVTSCLELLESIALGMVGNEIHVRRFWHSVRSDFPLILLNPAQPIEHIRRMASILCTSVTSQSFGPRGSNEAAQRQNESNLLASITRVLADTPGSTTGEPRWDKVEAVELRKEIVQFLGTIAGTKLGIEALAQHPNALLRLSKRIAEELEEVYEWKYGADESSQFLNSAVRLLHAIITTNAQEATVKLSGSASHKNLASMTRIAFSDGVLQESGLEETVIELAHEILEVMVTPHEGENLWDIFHD
;
A
#
# COMPACT_ATOMS: atom_id res chain seq x y z
N MET A 1 8.36 13.73 -25.81
CA MET A 1 9.75 13.77 -25.29
C MET A 1 10.16 15.19 -24.95
N PHE A 2 10.67 16.03 -25.86
CA PHE A 2 11.31 17.32 -25.53
C PHE A 2 10.67 18.22 -24.46
N LEU A 3 9.34 18.40 -24.45
CA LEU A 3 8.69 19.27 -23.45
C LEU A 3 8.66 18.64 -22.05
N LEU A 4 8.44 17.32 -21.97
CA LEU A 4 8.40 16.60 -20.71
C LEU A 4 9.80 16.53 -20.10
N ASP A 5 10.81 16.25 -20.93
CA ASP A 5 12.22 16.19 -20.52
C ASP A 5 12.71 17.55 -20.01
N LEU A 6 12.28 18.64 -20.66
CA LEU A 6 12.60 20.00 -20.22
C LEU A 6 11.94 20.34 -18.88
N LEU A 7 10.68 19.92 -18.68
CA LEU A 7 9.97 20.11 -17.41
C LEU A 7 10.61 19.29 -16.30
N GLN A 8 10.94 18.02 -16.57
CA GLN A 8 11.65 17.15 -15.66
C GLN A 8 12.99 17.75 -15.23
N PHE A 9 13.82 18.16 -16.19
CA PHE A 9 15.08 18.86 -15.91
C PHE A 9 14.87 20.12 -15.06
N SER A 10 13.85 20.90 -15.34
CA SER A 10 13.56 22.13 -14.58
C SER A 10 13.14 21.84 -13.14
N VAL A 11 12.40 20.76 -12.92
CA VAL A 11 11.99 20.29 -11.58
C VAL A 11 13.20 19.76 -10.81
N ASP A 12 14.05 18.98 -11.46
CA ASP A 12 15.22 18.36 -10.84
C ASP A 12 16.33 19.37 -10.51
N TRP A 13 16.46 20.42 -11.34
CA TRP A 13 17.45 21.47 -11.13
C TRP A 13 17.23 22.28 -9.85
N ASP A 14 15.98 22.43 -9.39
CA ASP A 14 15.62 23.25 -8.23
C ASP A 14 14.54 22.57 -7.37
N GLN A 15 14.79 21.31 -7.01
CA GLN A 15 13.90 20.54 -6.14
C GLN A 15 13.69 21.30 -4.81
N GLY A 16 12.45 21.71 -4.54
CA GLY A 16 12.08 22.50 -3.35
C GLY A 16 12.09 24.01 -3.53
N GLY A 17 12.80 24.55 -4.54
CA GLY A 17 12.94 25.99 -4.72
C GLY A 17 11.78 26.63 -5.47
N LYS A 18 11.54 26.22 -6.73
CA LYS A 18 10.57 26.91 -7.63
C LYS A 18 9.41 26.07 -8.14
N CYS A 19 9.41 24.77 -7.92
CA CYS A 19 8.35 23.87 -8.41
C CYS A 19 6.93 24.29 -7.93
N HIS A 20 6.84 24.93 -6.76
CA HIS A 20 5.57 25.40 -6.20
C HIS A 20 4.90 26.53 -7.00
N TRP A 21 5.64 27.26 -7.86
CA TRP A 21 5.10 28.37 -8.65
C TRP A 21 4.16 27.92 -9.77
N PHE A 22 4.46 26.80 -10.41
CA PHE A 22 3.72 26.26 -11.55
C PHE A 22 3.03 24.92 -11.25
N CYS A 23 3.10 24.47 -9.99
CA CYS A 23 2.60 23.17 -9.54
C CYS A 23 1.15 22.90 -9.97
N GLU A 24 0.23 23.84 -9.76
CA GLU A 24 -1.21 23.60 -9.99
C GLU A 24 -1.51 23.35 -11.48
N GLU A 25 -0.89 24.13 -12.36
CA GLU A 25 -1.06 24.02 -13.81
C GLU A 25 -0.44 22.73 -14.35
N VAL A 26 0.78 22.41 -13.92
CA VAL A 26 1.51 21.22 -14.34
C VAL A 26 0.83 19.95 -13.82
N VAL A 27 0.46 19.91 -12.53
CA VAL A 27 -0.28 18.77 -11.94
C VAL A 27 -1.63 18.58 -12.65
N GLY A 28 -2.33 19.67 -12.99
CA GLY A 28 -3.57 19.59 -13.77
C GLY A 28 -3.36 19.02 -15.18
N LEU A 29 -2.27 19.42 -15.86
CA LEU A 29 -1.93 18.91 -17.18
C LEU A 29 -1.49 17.45 -17.16
N ILE A 30 -0.66 17.06 -16.19
CA ILE A 30 -0.20 15.67 -16.01
C ILE A 30 -1.40 14.76 -15.81
N GLN A 31 -2.31 15.09 -14.88
CA GLN A 31 -3.50 14.26 -14.63
C GLN A 31 -4.33 14.05 -15.91
N ARG A 32 -4.58 15.12 -16.67
CA ARG A 32 -5.31 15.01 -17.96
C ARG A 32 -4.58 14.17 -19.00
N THR A 33 -3.24 14.21 -19.01
CA THR A 33 -2.41 13.43 -19.94
C THR A 33 -2.42 11.95 -19.56
N VAL A 34 -2.25 11.65 -18.28
CA VAL A 34 -2.33 10.28 -17.72
C VAL A 34 -3.72 9.69 -17.95
N ASP A 35 -4.78 10.47 -17.78
CA ASP A 35 -6.17 10.03 -17.99
C ASP A 35 -6.42 9.45 -19.38
N ILE A 36 -5.70 9.92 -20.41
CA ILE A 36 -5.84 9.44 -21.80
C ILE A 36 -5.71 7.91 -21.87
N ASN A 37 -4.78 7.33 -21.09
CA ASN A 37 -4.55 5.89 -21.08
C ASN A 37 -5.02 5.22 -19.77
N ALA A 38 -4.95 5.90 -18.63
CA ALA A 38 -5.36 5.34 -17.35
C ALA A 38 -6.88 5.09 -17.29
N ILE A 39 -7.71 5.98 -17.82
CA ILE A 39 -9.18 5.80 -17.82
C ILE A 39 -9.60 4.64 -18.72
N PRO A 40 -9.18 4.56 -20.00
CA PRO A 40 -9.50 3.41 -20.84
C PRO A 40 -9.03 2.08 -20.24
N THR A 41 -7.85 2.05 -19.63
CA THR A 41 -7.31 0.86 -18.95
C THR A 41 -8.19 0.44 -17.78
N PHE A 42 -8.59 1.39 -16.93
CA PHE A 42 -9.53 1.17 -15.82
C PHE A 42 -10.88 0.64 -16.31
N GLN A 43 -11.37 1.16 -17.44
CA GLN A 43 -12.62 0.74 -18.08
C GLN A 43 -12.49 -0.54 -18.92
N LYS A 44 -11.27 -1.12 -19.02
CA LYS A 44 -10.95 -2.27 -19.88
C LYS A 44 -11.26 -2.03 -21.36
N ASN A 45 -11.17 -0.78 -21.81
CA ASN A 45 -11.37 -0.37 -23.20
C ASN A 45 -10.03 -0.11 -23.91
N LEU A 46 -9.27 -1.17 -24.13
CA LEU A 46 -7.90 -1.10 -24.66
C LEU A 46 -7.82 -0.53 -26.10
N SER A 47 -8.95 -0.48 -26.82
CA SER A 47 -9.02 0.10 -28.16
C SER A 47 -8.81 1.61 -28.20
N LYS A 48 -8.97 2.29 -27.06
CA LYS A 48 -8.80 3.75 -26.91
C LYS A 48 -7.44 4.14 -26.32
N ILE A 49 -6.51 3.19 -26.20
CA ILE A 49 -5.17 3.48 -25.70
C ILE A 49 -4.37 4.19 -26.79
N GLU A 50 -3.84 5.36 -26.46
CA GLU A 50 -2.97 6.17 -27.30
C GLU A 50 -1.51 5.81 -27.03
N LYS A 51 -0.87 5.15 -27.99
CA LYS A 51 0.50 4.62 -27.85
C LYS A 51 1.58 5.69 -27.71
N ASP A 52 1.31 6.89 -28.20
CA ASP A 52 2.25 8.01 -28.18
C ASP A 52 2.27 8.73 -26.81
N VAL A 53 1.35 8.37 -25.90
CA VAL A 53 1.27 8.94 -24.56
C VAL A 53 2.04 8.08 -23.57
N ASP A 54 3.19 8.60 -23.13
CA ASP A 54 4.00 7.99 -22.10
C ASP A 54 3.49 8.37 -20.69
N VAL A 55 2.63 7.50 -20.15
CA VAL A 55 2.09 7.65 -18.79
C VAL A 55 3.19 7.55 -17.72
N THR A 56 4.19 6.69 -17.94
CA THR A 56 5.23 6.43 -16.94
C THR A 56 6.06 7.69 -16.70
N SER A 57 6.53 8.33 -17.77
CA SER A 57 7.29 9.58 -17.67
C SER A 57 6.44 10.73 -17.09
N CYS A 58 5.12 10.74 -17.31
CA CYS A 58 4.22 11.70 -16.65
C CYS A 58 4.12 11.47 -15.13
N LEU A 59 4.08 10.22 -14.69
CA LEU A 59 4.04 9.88 -13.26
C LEU A 59 5.39 10.14 -12.58
N GLU A 60 6.52 9.93 -13.27
CA GLU A 60 7.87 10.30 -12.82
C GLU A 60 7.98 11.80 -12.52
N LEU A 61 7.47 12.62 -13.44
CA LEU A 61 7.43 14.07 -13.25
C LEU A 61 6.53 14.44 -12.07
N LEU A 62 5.36 13.79 -11.94
CA LEU A 62 4.44 14.05 -10.83
C LEU A 62 5.08 13.71 -9.49
N GLU A 63 5.79 12.59 -9.41
CA GLU A 63 6.54 12.14 -8.25
C GLU A 63 7.67 13.10 -7.88
N SER A 64 8.45 13.55 -8.87
CA SER A 64 9.52 14.54 -8.67
C SER A 64 8.97 15.85 -8.12
N ILE A 65 7.82 16.31 -8.64
CA ILE A 65 7.13 17.49 -8.12
C ILE A 65 6.66 17.25 -6.69
N ALA A 66 6.00 16.11 -6.41
CA ALA A 66 5.48 15.78 -5.08
C ALA A 66 6.60 15.75 -4.03
N LEU A 67 7.72 15.07 -4.34
CA LEU A 67 8.92 15.00 -3.50
C LEU A 67 9.52 16.39 -3.29
N GLY A 68 9.59 17.22 -4.34
CA GLY A 68 10.03 18.60 -4.23
C GLY A 68 9.15 19.48 -3.33
N MET A 69 7.92 19.08 -3.01
CA MET A 69 7.08 19.82 -2.05
C MET A 69 7.33 19.39 -0.60
N VAL A 70 7.90 18.20 -0.37
CA VAL A 70 8.17 17.66 0.95
C VAL A 70 9.12 18.58 1.73
N GLY A 71 8.86 18.76 3.03
CA GLY A 71 9.60 19.67 3.89
C GLY A 71 8.95 21.06 4.04
N ASN A 72 7.93 21.38 3.25
CA ASN A 72 7.11 22.58 3.43
C ASN A 72 5.61 22.24 3.40
N GLU A 73 4.95 22.30 4.56
CA GLU A 73 3.54 21.90 4.73
C GLU A 73 2.58 22.70 3.82
N ILE A 74 2.85 23.98 3.58
CA ILE A 74 2.03 24.82 2.69
C ILE A 74 2.12 24.30 1.26
N HIS A 75 3.31 23.95 0.81
CA HIS A 75 3.54 23.43 -0.55
C HIS A 75 2.93 22.04 -0.73
N VAL A 76 3.13 21.14 0.22
CA VAL A 76 2.48 19.81 0.25
C VAL A 76 0.96 19.96 0.16
N ARG A 77 0.38 20.85 0.98
CA ARG A 77 -1.06 21.09 0.98
C ARG A 77 -1.55 21.63 -0.36
N ARG A 78 -0.82 22.55 -0.99
CA ARG A 78 -1.18 23.12 -2.31
C ARG A 78 -1.14 22.05 -3.42
N PHE A 79 -0.11 21.20 -3.41
CA PHE A 79 0.00 20.07 -4.33
C PHE A 79 -1.20 19.13 -4.20
N TRP A 80 -1.49 18.64 -2.99
CA TRP A 80 -2.60 17.70 -2.76
C TRP A 80 -4.00 18.31 -2.91
N HIS A 81 -4.11 19.64 -2.92
CA HIS A 81 -5.33 20.33 -3.32
C HIS A 81 -5.53 20.35 -4.85
N SER A 82 -4.45 20.26 -5.62
CA SER A 82 -4.46 20.25 -7.09
C SER A 82 -4.68 18.85 -7.67
N VAL A 83 -4.44 17.80 -6.87
CA VAL A 83 -4.71 16.41 -7.24
C VAL A 83 -6.21 16.13 -7.05
N ARG A 84 -6.86 15.58 -8.08
CA ARG A 84 -8.26 15.17 -8.00
C ARG A 84 -8.41 13.92 -7.15
N SER A 85 -9.51 13.78 -6.42
CA SER A 85 -9.73 12.63 -5.53
C SER A 85 -9.92 11.29 -6.26
N ASP A 86 -10.37 11.30 -7.51
CA ASP A 86 -10.53 10.11 -8.34
C ASP A 86 -9.21 9.60 -8.93
N PHE A 87 -8.24 10.49 -9.12
CA PHE A 87 -7.01 10.19 -9.85
C PHE A 87 -6.19 9.05 -9.20
N PRO A 88 -5.90 9.05 -7.88
CA PRO A 88 -5.22 7.90 -7.26
C PRO A 88 -6.06 6.62 -7.32
N LEU A 89 -7.39 6.70 -7.27
CA LEU A 89 -8.26 5.52 -7.28
C LEU A 89 -8.24 4.81 -8.63
N ILE A 90 -8.11 5.57 -9.72
CA ILE A 90 -7.97 5.05 -11.09
C ILE A 90 -6.62 4.35 -11.25
N LEU A 91 -5.53 5.00 -10.77
CA LEU A 91 -4.16 4.49 -10.89
C LEU A 91 -3.86 3.30 -9.99
N LEU A 92 -4.48 3.22 -8.81
CA LEU A 92 -4.35 2.08 -7.89
C LEU A 92 -5.21 0.88 -8.28
N ASN A 93 -5.91 0.93 -9.43
CA ASN A 93 -6.70 -0.21 -9.87
C ASN A 93 -5.78 -1.34 -10.36
N PRO A 94 -6.00 -2.62 -9.95
CA PRO A 94 -5.25 -3.75 -10.46
C PRO A 94 -5.28 -3.95 -11.98
N ALA A 95 -6.14 -3.24 -12.73
CA ALA A 95 -6.09 -3.23 -14.19
C ALA A 95 -4.93 -2.40 -14.76
N GLN A 96 -4.34 -1.49 -13.97
CA GLN A 96 -3.25 -0.63 -14.40
C GLN A 96 -1.91 -1.38 -14.43
N PRO A 97 -0.93 -0.93 -15.23
CA PRO A 97 0.45 -1.43 -15.20
C PRO A 97 1.10 -1.31 -13.81
N ILE A 98 2.01 -2.24 -13.47
CA ILE A 98 2.64 -2.32 -12.15
C ILE A 98 3.30 -1.01 -11.76
N GLU A 99 4.09 -0.47 -12.69
CA GLU A 99 4.85 0.75 -12.52
C GLU A 99 3.96 1.95 -12.22
N HIS A 100 2.73 1.96 -12.74
CA HIS A 100 1.79 3.06 -12.50
C HIS A 100 1.21 2.98 -11.09
N ILE A 101 0.86 1.77 -10.62
CA ILE A 101 0.39 1.53 -9.25
C ILE A 101 1.52 1.87 -8.26
N ARG A 102 2.72 1.38 -8.54
CA ARG A 102 3.95 1.56 -7.76
C ARG A 102 4.26 3.04 -7.53
N ARG A 103 4.37 3.81 -8.63
CA ARG A 103 4.59 5.25 -8.57
C ARG A 103 3.47 5.99 -7.84
N MET A 104 2.21 5.61 -8.05
CA MET A 104 1.11 6.24 -7.32
C MET A 104 1.20 5.97 -5.81
N ALA A 105 1.56 4.76 -5.39
CA ALA A 105 1.79 4.44 -3.97
C ALA A 105 2.93 5.30 -3.37
N SER A 106 4.05 5.42 -4.08
CA SER A 106 5.18 6.28 -3.69
C SER A 106 4.77 7.76 -3.58
N ILE A 107 4.08 8.30 -4.58
CA ILE A 107 3.56 9.68 -4.55
C ILE A 107 2.68 9.88 -3.32
N LEU A 108 1.78 8.95 -3.03
CA LEU A 108 0.87 9.04 -1.87
C LEU A 108 1.59 9.11 -0.52
N CYS A 109 2.80 8.56 -0.37
CA CYS A 109 3.60 8.72 0.85
C CYS A 109 3.83 10.20 1.21
N THR A 110 3.89 11.10 0.21
CA THR A 110 4.04 12.54 0.42
C THR A 110 2.75 13.24 0.90
N SER A 111 1.61 12.53 0.93
CA SER A 111 0.31 13.08 1.30
C SER A 111 -0.02 13.02 2.79
N VAL A 112 0.72 12.20 3.54
CA VAL A 112 0.36 11.87 4.92
C VAL A 112 0.71 13.03 5.84
N THR A 113 -0.31 13.56 6.52
CA THR A 113 -0.15 14.57 7.58
C THR A 113 -0.83 14.07 8.87
N SER A 114 -0.62 14.78 9.97
CA SER A 114 -1.29 14.47 11.25
C SER A 114 -2.82 14.58 11.19
N GLN A 115 -3.37 15.24 10.17
CA GLN A 115 -4.80 15.55 10.06
C GLN A 115 -5.50 14.88 8.87
N SER A 116 -4.76 14.32 7.91
CA SER A 116 -5.35 13.75 6.69
C SER A 116 -4.32 13.00 5.86
N PHE A 117 -4.78 12.18 4.92
CA PHE A 117 -3.94 11.62 3.86
C PHE A 117 -4.68 11.61 2.51
N GLY A 118 -3.92 11.60 1.42
CA GLY A 118 -4.43 11.67 0.05
C GLY A 118 -4.93 13.06 -0.39
N PRO A 119 -5.63 13.13 -1.54
CA PRO A 119 -6.18 14.38 -2.08
C PRO A 119 -7.18 15.07 -1.15
N ARG A 120 -7.17 16.41 -1.17
CA ARG A 120 -8.00 17.22 -0.25
C ARG A 120 -9.48 17.21 -0.62
N GLY A 121 -10.32 16.81 0.33
CA GLY A 121 -11.78 16.92 0.23
C GLY A 121 -12.27 18.37 0.33
N SER A 122 -13.49 18.61 -0.18
CA SER A 122 -14.15 19.92 -0.09
C SER A 122 -14.56 20.30 1.34
N ASN A 123 -14.76 19.30 2.19
CA ASN A 123 -15.07 19.43 3.61
C ASN A 123 -14.57 18.19 4.36
N GLU A 124 -14.71 18.18 5.69
CA GLU A 124 -14.23 17.08 6.53
C GLU A 124 -14.91 15.74 6.21
N ALA A 125 -16.23 15.71 6.00
CA ALA A 125 -16.93 14.47 5.66
C ALA A 125 -16.45 13.89 4.32
N ALA A 126 -16.26 14.74 3.31
CA ALA A 126 -15.69 14.36 2.03
C ALA A 126 -14.24 13.87 2.18
N GLN A 127 -13.44 14.49 3.06
CA GLN A 127 -12.08 14.06 3.37
C GLN A 127 -12.07 12.63 3.94
N ARG A 128 -12.93 12.34 4.94
CA ARG A 128 -13.05 10.98 5.51
C ARG A 128 -13.48 9.94 4.49
N GLN A 129 -14.40 10.31 3.60
CA GLN A 129 -14.82 9.41 2.53
C GLN A 129 -13.69 9.14 1.52
N ASN A 130 -12.93 10.17 1.15
CA ASN A 130 -11.79 10.02 0.25
C ASN A 130 -10.71 9.11 0.86
N GLU A 131 -10.40 9.30 2.14
CA GLU A 131 -9.47 8.47 2.92
C GLU A 131 -9.91 7.00 2.92
N SER A 132 -11.20 6.74 3.21
CA SER A 132 -11.77 5.40 3.18
C SER A 132 -11.71 4.76 1.78
N ASN A 133 -12.04 5.51 0.72
CA ASN A 133 -11.96 5.04 -0.66
C ASN A 133 -10.52 4.71 -1.08
N LEU A 134 -9.57 5.52 -0.62
CA LEU A 134 -8.14 5.31 -0.88
C LEU A 134 -7.65 4.04 -0.19
N LEU A 135 -7.98 3.84 1.09
CA LEU A 135 -7.69 2.59 1.80
C LEU A 135 -8.32 1.39 1.10
N ALA A 136 -9.58 1.50 0.64
CA ALA A 136 -10.25 0.44 -0.10
C ALA A 136 -9.55 0.09 -1.42
N SER A 137 -9.05 1.11 -2.15
CA SER A 137 -8.36 0.91 -3.42
C SER A 137 -6.96 0.33 -3.23
N ILE A 138 -6.15 0.90 -2.33
CA ILE A 138 -4.76 0.45 -2.19
C ILE A 138 -4.67 -0.93 -1.55
N THR A 139 -5.49 -1.21 -0.53
CA THR A 139 -5.48 -2.54 0.11
C THR A 139 -6.01 -3.63 -0.81
N ARG A 140 -6.76 -3.28 -1.87
CA ARG A 140 -7.23 -4.26 -2.86
C ARG A 140 -6.06 -4.95 -3.57
N VAL A 141 -4.94 -4.25 -3.80
CA VAL A 141 -3.74 -4.81 -4.44
C VAL A 141 -3.05 -5.87 -3.56
N LEU A 142 -3.29 -5.85 -2.24
CA LEU A 142 -2.86 -6.94 -1.35
C LEU A 142 -3.65 -8.25 -1.62
N ALA A 143 -4.89 -8.14 -2.12
CA ALA A 143 -5.75 -9.29 -2.39
C ALA A 143 -5.75 -9.71 -3.87
N ASP A 144 -5.75 -8.74 -4.77
CA ASP A 144 -5.83 -8.95 -6.21
C ASP A 144 -4.45 -8.70 -6.82
N THR A 145 -3.94 -9.67 -7.57
CA THR A 145 -2.69 -9.47 -8.33
C THR A 145 -2.99 -8.65 -9.58
N PRO A 146 -2.33 -7.48 -9.77
CA PRO A 146 -2.61 -6.63 -10.92
C PRO A 146 -2.23 -7.27 -12.28
N GLY A 147 -2.79 -6.71 -13.37
CA GLY A 147 -2.53 -7.01 -14.78
C GLY A 147 -3.02 -8.34 -15.36
N SER A 148 -3.99 -9.00 -14.74
CA SER A 148 -4.65 -10.18 -15.34
C SER A 148 -5.49 -9.89 -16.61
N THR A 149 -5.56 -8.63 -17.08
CA THR A 149 -6.56 -8.19 -18.07
C THR A 149 -6.01 -7.69 -19.40
N THR A 150 -4.69 -7.54 -19.57
CA THR A 150 -4.07 -6.96 -20.79
C THR A 150 -3.48 -7.99 -21.76
N GLY A 151 -3.49 -9.29 -21.43
CA GLY A 151 -2.88 -10.33 -22.28
C GLY A 151 -1.34 -10.31 -22.27
N GLU A 152 -0.75 -9.46 -21.44
CA GLU A 152 0.67 -9.48 -21.08
C GLU A 152 0.99 -10.73 -20.24
N PRO A 153 2.25 -11.21 -20.24
CA PRO A 153 2.64 -12.34 -19.40
C PRO A 153 2.22 -12.08 -17.96
N ARG A 154 1.65 -13.13 -17.32
CA ARG A 154 1.45 -13.15 -15.86
C ARG A 154 2.73 -12.66 -15.20
N TRP A 155 2.57 -11.70 -14.30
CA TRP A 155 3.66 -10.90 -13.76
C TRP A 155 4.66 -11.79 -13.04
N ASP A 156 5.91 -11.35 -12.97
CA ASP A 156 6.83 -12.05 -12.11
C ASP A 156 6.35 -11.91 -10.65
N LYS A 157 6.40 -13.01 -9.91
CA LYS A 157 5.94 -13.03 -8.52
C LYS A 157 6.73 -12.05 -7.67
N VAL A 158 8.03 -11.92 -7.95
CA VAL A 158 8.95 -10.99 -7.29
C VAL A 158 8.44 -9.55 -7.44
N GLU A 159 8.11 -9.12 -8.65
CA GLU A 159 7.58 -7.78 -8.91
C GLU A 159 6.26 -7.53 -8.14
N ALA A 160 5.37 -8.52 -8.09
CA ALA A 160 4.12 -8.40 -7.34
C ALA A 160 4.35 -8.28 -5.82
N VAL A 161 5.33 -9.00 -5.27
CA VAL A 161 5.70 -8.90 -3.84
C VAL A 161 6.36 -7.56 -3.55
N GLU A 162 7.25 -7.06 -4.42
CA GLU A 162 7.86 -5.73 -4.28
C GLU A 162 6.82 -4.61 -4.29
N LEU A 163 5.84 -4.65 -5.21
CA LEU A 163 4.72 -3.71 -5.20
C LEU A 163 3.96 -3.75 -3.86
N ARG A 164 3.71 -4.94 -3.32
CA ARG A 164 3.00 -5.09 -2.04
C ARG A 164 3.82 -4.59 -0.86
N LYS A 165 5.15 -4.72 -0.88
CA LYS A 165 6.04 -4.11 0.11
C LYS A 165 5.91 -2.59 0.10
N GLU A 166 5.93 -1.96 -1.08
CA GLU A 166 5.72 -0.51 -1.19
C GLU A 166 4.34 -0.08 -0.67
N ILE A 167 3.29 -0.88 -0.91
CA ILE A 167 1.96 -0.63 -0.36
C ILE A 167 1.97 -0.72 1.16
N VAL A 168 2.58 -1.77 1.74
CA VAL A 168 2.72 -1.91 3.20
C VAL A 168 3.51 -0.75 3.79
N GLN A 169 4.55 -0.26 3.10
CA GLN A 169 5.30 0.92 3.51
C GLN A 169 4.41 2.16 3.56
N PHE A 170 3.58 2.41 2.53
CA PHE A 170 2.62 3.52 2.56
C PHE A 170 1.60 3.39 3.69
N LEU A 171 1.05 2.19 3.92
CA LEU A 171 0.14 1.94 5.03
C LEU A 171 0.84 2.15 6.39
N GLY A 172 2.12 1.81 6.49
CA GLY A 172 2.98 2.10 7.64
C GLY A 172 3.14 3.60 7.88
N THR A 173 3.36 4.39 6.83
CA THR A 173 3.40 5.86 6.92
C THR A 173 2.08 6.42 7.45
N ILE A 174 0.93 5.90 6.98
CA ILE A 174 -0.40 6.26 7.50
C ILE A 174 -0.50 5.88 8.99
N ALA A 175 -0.14 4.65 9.35
CA ALA A 175 -0.20 4.13 10.71
C ALA A 175 0.70 4.92 11.69
N GLY A 176 1.73 5.61 11.20
CA GLY A 176 2.56 6.52 12.00
C GLY A 176 1.80 7.75 12.54
N THR A 177 0.55 7.98 12.11
CA THR A 177 -0.31 9.04 12.62
C THR A 177 -1.48 8.48 13.41
N LYS A 178 -1.92 9.18 14.47
CA LYS A 178 -3.07 8.77 15.28
C LYS A 178 -4.34 8.57 14.43
N LEU A 179 -4.61 9.53 13.55
CA LEU A 179 -5.75 9.49 12.65
C LEU A 179 -5.66 8.32 11.66
N GLY A 180 -4.47 8.08 11.11
CA GLY A 180 -4.26 7.03 10.13
C GLY A 180 -4.38 5.62 10.72
N ILE A 181 -3.81 5.38 11.91
CA ILE A 181 -3.91 4.07 12.56
C ILE A 181 -5.35 3.76 13.00
N GLU A 182 -6.10 4.76 13.47
CA GLU A 182 -7.55 4.64 13.75
C GLU A 182 -8.34 4.35 12.47
N ALA A 183 -8.04 5.05 11.37
CA ALA A 183 -8.70 4.83 10.08
C ALA A 183 -8.43 3.42 9.52
N LEU A 184 -7.19 2.93 9.64
CA LEU A 184 -6.80 1.57 9.26
C LEU A 184 -7.55 0.51 10.06
N ALA A 185 -7.60 0.69 11.39
CA ALA A 185 -8.33 -0.22 12.28
C ALA A 185 -9.82 -0.26 11.93
N GLN A 186 -10.44 0.90 11.69
CA GLN A 186 -11.87 1.02 11.41
C GLN A 186 -12.26 0.60 9.98
N HIS A 187 -11.33 0.62 9.02
CA HIS A 187 -11.63 0.30 7.63
C HIS A 187 -12.14 -1.15 7.47
N PRO A 188 -13.24 -1.42 6.74
CA PRO A 188 -13.88 -2.75 6.69
C PRO A 188 -12.99 -3.89 6.24
N ASN A 189 -12.09 -3.63 5.29
CA ASN A 189 -11.33 -4.68 4.60
C ASN A 189 -9.81 -4.58 4.78
N ALA A 190 -9.29 -3.57 5.46
CA ALA A 190 -7.84 -3.32 5.49
C ALA A 190 -7.11 -4.45 6.22
N LEU A 191 -7.49 -4.69 7.48
CA LEU A 191 -6.97 -5.76 8.33
C LEU A 191 -7.17 -7.15 7.69
N LEU A 192 -8.36 -7.41 7.16
CA LEU A 192 -8.70 -8.69 6.52
C LEU A 192 -7.80 -9.00 5.32
N ARG A 193 -7.53 -8.01 4.46
CA ARG A 193 -6.69 -8.18 3.27
C ARG A 193 -5.21 -8.31 3.64
N LEU A 194 -4.74 -7.53 4.62
CA LEU A 194 -3.38 -7.63 5.13
C LEU A 194 -3.12 -9.01 5.75
N SER A 195 -4.00 -9.44 6.66
CA SER A 195 -3.92 -10.76 7.32
C SER A 195 -3.96 -11.91 6.31
N LYS A 196 -4.90 -11.86 5.36
CA LYS A 196 -4.98 -12.85 4.28
C LYS A 196 -3.67 -12.91 3.48
N ARG A 197 -3.10 -11.76 3.11
CA ARG A 197 -1.86 -11.73 2.32
C ARG A 197 -0.66 -12.24 3.10
N ILE A 198 -0.57 -11.95 4.40
CA ILE A 198 0.45 -12.54 5.29
C ILE A 198 0.35 -14.07 5.26
N ALA A 199 -0.84 -14.63 5.43
CA ALA A 199 -1.03 -16.09 5.40
C ALA A 199 -0.62 -16.69 4.04
N GLU A 200 -0.96 -16.03 2.94
CA GLU A 200 -0.61 -16.51 1.61
C GLU A 200 0.89 -16.36 1.29
N GLU A 201 1.59 -15.30 1.75
CA GLU A 201 3.06 -15.20 1.56
C GLU A 201 3.80 -16.21 2.43
N LEU A 202 3.28 -16.50 3.63
CA LEU A 202 3.84 -17.53 4.50
C LEU A 202 3.82 -18.91 3.81
N GLU A 203 2.71 -19.27 3.17
CA GLU A 203 2.61 -20.51 2.37
C GLU A 203 3.66 -20.54 1.23
N GLU A 204 3.93 -19.41 0.58
CA GLU A 204 4.92 -19.35 -0.51
C GLU A 204 6.35 -19.56 0.01
N VAL A 205 6.70 -19.03 1.19
CA VAL A 205 8.00 -19.26 1.83
C VAL A 205 8.17 -20.74 2.21
N TYR A 206 7.16 -21.37 2.82
CA TYR A 206 7.21 -22.78 3.19
C TYR A 206 7.34 -23.73 1.99
N GLU A 207 6.72 -23.37 0.87
CA GLU A 207 6.80 -24.17 -0.35
C GLU A 207 8.11 -23.96 -1.13
N TRP A 208 9.06 -23.16 -0.61
CA TRP A 208 10.34 -22.83 -1.24
C TRP A 208 10.18 -22.37 -2.69
N LYS A 209 9.10 -21.62 -2.96
CA LYS A 209 8.84 -21.08 -4.29
C LYS A 209 9.78 -19.90 -4.57
N TYR A 210 9.99 -19.59 -5.86
CA TYR A 210 10.74 -18.41 -6.27
C TYR A 210 10.21 -17.15 -5.57
N GLY A 211 11.11 -16.33 -5.02
CA GLY A 211 10.77 -15.08 -4.31
C GLY A 211 10.70 -15.19 -2.77
N ALA A 212 11.25 -16.25 -2.17
CA ALA A 212 11.18 -16.48 -0.72
C ALA A 212 11.83 -15.34 0.10
N ASP A 213 12.90 -14.73 -0.41
CA ASP A 213 13.58 -13.60 0.25
C ASP A 213 12.67 -12.36 0.25
N GLU A 214 12.04 -12.04 -0.89
CA GLU A 214 11.12 -10.92 -1.02
C GLU A 214 9.85 -11.14 -0.19
N SER A 215 9.31 -12.37 -0.18
CA SER A 215 8.17 -12.74 0.66
C SER A 215 8.51 -12.62 2.15
N SER A 216 9.72 -13.00 2.57
CA SER A 216 10.17 -12.83 3.96
C SER A 216 10.30 -11.36 4.35
N GLN A 217 10.85 -10.52 3.48
CA GLN A 217 10.89 -9.07 3.69
C GLN A 217 9.49 -8.44 3.74
N PHE A 218 8.56 -8.93 2.92
CA PHE A 218 7.15 -8.54 3.02
C PHE A 218 6.56 -8.93 4.37
N LEU A 219 6.74 -10.18 4.81
CA LEU A 219 6.24 -10.67 6.10
C LEU A 219 6.75 -9.81 7.25
N ASN A 220 8.06 -9.50 7.25
CA ASN A 220 8.69 -8.65 8.25
C ASN A 220 8.03 -7.27 8.39
N SER A 221 7.66 -6.64 7.26
CA SER A 221 7.02 -5.32 7.28
C SER A 221 5.51 -5.41 7.58
N ALA A 222 4.85 -6.44 7.04
CA ALA A 222 3.41 -6.63 7.16
C ALA A 222 2.98 -7.02 8.58
N VAL A 223 3.75 -7.88 9.26
CA VAL A 223 3.49 -8.27 10.66
C VAL A 223 3.67 -7.07 11.60
N ARG A 224 4.71 -6.24 11.39
CA ARG A 224 4.89 -4.99 12.15
C ARG A 224 3.71 -4.04 12.01
N LEU A 225 3.22 -3.85 10.78
CA LEU A 225 2.04 -3.04 10.53
C LEU A 225 0.80 -3.63 11.22
N LEU A 226 0.58 -4.95 11.09
CA LEU A 226 -0.55 -5.63 11.70
C LEU A 226 -0.52 -5.50 13.22
N HIS A 227 0.64 -5.73 13.84
CA HIS A 227 0.88 -5.57 15.26
C HIS A 227 0.54 -4.17 15.74
N ALA A 228 1.08 -3.14 15.07
CA ALA A 228 0.83 -1.75 15.45
C ALA A 228 -0.68 -1.42 15.44
N ILE A 229 -1.42 -1.87 14.41
CA ILE A 229 -2.86 -1.64 14.30
C ILE A 229 -3.62 -2.38 15.42
N ILE A 230 -3.31 -3.66 15.65
CA ILE A 230 -3.97 -4.50 16.65
C ILE A 230 -3.72 -3.97 18.07
N THR A 231 -2.47 -3.70 18.43
CA THR A 231 -2.13 -3.26 19.80
C THR A 231 -2.68 -1.87 20.11
N THR A 232 -2.81 -1.00 19.11
CA THR A 232 -3.39 0.34 19.30
C THR A 232 -4.93 0.32 19.33
N ASN A 233 -5.57 -0.59 18.59
CA ASN A 233 -7.02 -0.64 18.41
C ASN A 233 -7.57 -2.07 18.60
N ALA A 234 -7.24 -2.68 19.73
CA ALA A 234 -7.47 -4.10 19.97
C ALA A 234 -8.94 -4.53 19.80
N GLN A 235 -9.89 -3.75 20.35
CA GLN A 235 -11.31 -4.11 20.29
C GLN A 235 -11.82 -4.16 18.84
N GLU A 236 -11.57 -3.11 18.06
CA GLU A 236 -11.96 -3.01 16.66
C GLU A 236 -11.27 -4.10 15.82
N ALA A 237 -9.99 -4.34 16.06
CA ALA A 237 -9.21 -5.31 15.32
C ALA A 237 -9.68 -6.75 15.60
N THR A 238 -9.92 -7.11 16.86
CA THR A 238 -10.43 -8.43 17.25
C THR A 238 -11.80 -8.70 16.64
N VAL A 239 -12.71 -7.71 16.65
CA VAL A 239 -14.03 -7.86 16.01
C VAL A 239 -13.88 -8.10 14.51
N LYS A 240 -13.00 -7.38 13.83
CA LYS A 240 -12.82 -7.52 12.36
C LYS A 240 -12.15 -8.82 11.96
N LEU A 241 -11.18 -9.27 12.75
CA LEU A 241 -10.49 -10.51 12.51
C LEU A 241 -11.28 -11.72 13.01
N SER A 242 -12.38 -11.53 13.75
CA SER A 242 -13.27 -12.63 14.17
C SER A 242 -13.97 -13.33 12.98
N GLY A 243 -14.19 -14.64 13.08
CA GLY A 243 -14.83 -15.47 12.04
C GLY A 243 -13.85 -16.31 11.19
N SER A 244 -14.18 -16.58 9.92
CA SER A 244 -13.38 -17.48 9.06
C SER A 244 -11.98 -16.91 8.72
N ALA A 245 -11.85 -15.58 8.68
CA ALA A 245 -10.56 -14.91 8.59
C ALA A 245 -9.72 -15.06 9.86
N SER A 246 -10.36 -15.26 11.02
CA SER A 246 -9.69 -15.48 12.31
C SER A 246 -8.83 -16.72 12.27
N HIS A 247 -9.36 -17.85 11.80
CA HIS A 247 -8.61 -19.11 11.82
C HIS A 247 -7.35 -19.06 10.96
N LYS A 248 -7.41 -18.41 9.78
CA LYS A 248 -6.24 -18.23 8.93
C LYS A 248 -5.23 -17.27 9.55
N ASN A 249 -5.70 -16.18 10.15
CA ASN A 249 -4.85 -15.23 10.87
C ASN A 249 -4.16 -15.87 12.06
N LEU A 250 -4.91 -16.60 12.89
CA LEU A 250 -4.38 -17.29 14.06
C LEU A 250 -3.37 -18.36 13.63
N ALA A 251 -3.69 -19.17 12.62
CA ALA A 251 -2.77 -20.18 12.12
C ALA A 251 -1.48 -19.57 11.55
N SER A 252 -1.56 -18.46 10.79
CA SER A 252 -0.38 -17.79 10.26
C SER A 252 0.46 -17.14 11.36
N MET A 253 -0.17 -16.45 12.32
CA MET A 253 0.54 -15.86 13.46
C MET A 253 1.18 -16.94 14.35
N THR A 254 0.50 -18.05 14.58
CA THR A 254 1.06 -19.20 15.35
C THR A 254 2.29 -19.76 14.64
N ARG A 255 2.22 -19.99 13.34
CA ARG A 255 3.36 -20.48 12.55
C ARG A 255 4.55 -19.52 12.52
N ILE A 256 4.30 -18.21 12.62
CA ILE A 256 5.35 -17.18 12.70
C ILE A 256 5.92 -17.13 14.12
N ALA A 257 5.07 -17.14 15.15
CA ALA A 257 5.46 -17.06 16.55
C ALA A 257 6.29 -18.29 16.99
N PHE A 258 5.95 -19.48 16.49
CA PHE A 258 6.68 -20.71 16.77
C PHE A 258 7.59 -21.13 15.60
N SER A 259 8.03 -20.17 14.79
CA SER A 259 8.88 -20.49 13.64
C SER A 259 10.31 -20.82 14.08
N ASP A 260 10.73 -22.07 13.87
CA ASP A 260 12.11 -22.51 13.95
C ASP A 260 12.63 -22.97 12.58
N GLY A 261 13.92 -22.73 12.29
CA GLY A 261 14.57 -23.24 11.08
C GLY A 261 14.19 -22.50 9.79
N VAL A 262 13.35 -23.10 8.95
CA VAL A 262 13.11 -22.68 7.54
C VAL A 262 12.74 -21.21 7.37
N LEU A 263 11.88 -20.67 8.25
CA LEU A 263 11.47 -19.26 8.17
C LEU A 263 12.57 -18.30 8.64
N GLN A 264 13.37 -18.69 9.63
CA GLN A 264 14.52 -17.90 10.05
C GLN A 264 15.61 -17.93 8.98
N GLU A 265 15.81 -19.08 8.34
CA GLU A 265 16.72 -19.26 7.20
C GLU A 265 16.27 -18.44 5.98
N SER A 266 14.97 -18.21 5.79
CA SER A 266 14.44 -17.36 4.71
C SER A 266 14.54 -15.85 5.00
N GLY A 267 15.00 -15.45 6.19
CA GLY A 267 15.21 -14.05 6.57
C GLY A 267 14.06 -13.42 7.37
N LEU A 268 13.20 -14.22 7.99
CA LEU A 268 12.24 -13.72 8.99
C LEU A 268 12.99 -13.27 10.25
N GLU A 269 12.72 -12.04 10.70
CA GLU A 269 13.45 -11.42 11.81
C GLU A 269 12.93 -11.91 13.18
N GLU A 270 13.82 -12.09 14.15
CA GLU A 270 13.45 -12.50 15.53
C GLU A 270 12.44 -11.53 16.16
N THR A 271 12.60 -10.22 15.96
CA THR A 271 11.61 -9.23 16.41
C THR A 271 10.21 -9.47 15.84
N VAL A 272 10.09 -10.04 14.64
CA VAL A 272 8.79 -10.30 14.00
C VAL A 272 8.11 -11.53 14.64
N ILE A 273 8.90 -12.49 15.11
CA ILE A 273 8.43 -13.64 15.90
C ILE A 273 7.83 -13.15 17.23
N GLU A 274 8.53 -12.27 17.93
CA GLU A 274 8.04 -11.65 19.18
C GLU A 274 6.73 -10.88 18.97
N LEU A 275 6.64 -10.05 17.91
CA LEU A 275 5.42 -9.31 17.60
C LEU A 275 4.25 -10.25 17.26
N ALA A 276 4.51 -11.40 16.64
CA ALA A 276 3.48 -12.40 16.38
C ALA A 276 2.95 -13.04 17.67
N HIS A 277 3.80 -13.28 18.67
CA HIS A 277 3.35 -13.70 20.00
C HIS A 277 2.43 -12.66 20.62
N GLU A 278 2.82 -11.38 20.62
CA GLU A 278 2.00 -10.30 21.17
C GLU A 278 0.64 -10.16 20.44
N ILE A 279 0.61 -10.37 19.11
CA ILE A 279 -0.64 -10.41 18.35
C ILE A 279 -1.53 -11.56 18.85
N LEU A 280 -0.98 -12.75 19.07
CA LEU A 280 -1.75 -13.91 19.56
C LEU A 280 -2.31 -13.66 20.97
N GLU A 281 -1.53 -13.06 21.87
CA GLU A 281 -1.98 -12.72 23.22
C GLU A 281 -3.21 -11.79 23.23
N VAL A 282 -3.27 -10.85 22.27
CA VAL A 282 -4.42 -9.94 22.12
C VAL A 282 -5.62 -10.63 21.47
N MET A 283 -5.37 -11.54 20.54
CA MET A 283 -6.40 -12.13 19.68
C MET A 283 -7.04 -13.40 20.27
N VAL A 284 -6.38 -14.06 21.21
CA VAL A 284 -6.74 -15.40 21.69
C VAL A 284 -7.12 -15.33 23.16
N THR A 285 -8.16 -16.06 23.57
CA THR A 285 -8.47 -16.20 25.00
C THR A 285 -7.40 -17.06 25.69
N PRO A 286 -7.15 -16.92 27.01
CA PRO A 286 -6.14 -17.72 27.71
C PRO A 286 -6.25 -19.23 27.46
N HIS A 287 -7.48 -19.76 27.40
CA HIS A 287 -7.74 -21.17 27.15
C HIS A 287 -7.45 -21.62 25.72
N GLU A 288 -7.73 -20.77 24.72
CA GLU A 288 -7.36 -21.04 23.33
C GLU A 288 -5.84 -20.94 23.13
N GLY A 289 -5.16 -20.08 23.89
CA GLY A 289 -3.71 -19.91 23.87
C GLY A 289 -2.96 -21.14 24.36
N GLU A 290 -3.42 -21.75 25.47
CA GLU A 290 -2.89 -23.01 25.99
C GLU A 290 -3.00 -24.14 24.95
N ASN A 291 -4.17 -24.29 24.32
CA ASN A 291 -4.37 -25.32 23.29
C ASN A 291 -3.48 -25.13 22.06
N LEU A 292 -3.21 -23.87 21.64
CA LEU A 292 -2.31 -23.59 20.53
C LEU A 292 -0.85 -23.89 20.90
N TRP A 293 -0.44 -23.61 22.13
CA TRP A 293 0.91 -23.88 22.60
C TRP A 293 1.21 -25.38 22.63
N ASP A 294 0.27 -26.18 23.12
CA ASP A 294 0.39 -27.66 23.19
C ASP A 294 0.53 -28.29 21.79
N ILE A 295 -0.21 -27.82 20.78
CA ILE A 295 -0.16 -28.37 19.41
C ILE A 295 1.22 -28.22 18.75
N PHE A 296 2.01 -27.21 19.14
CA PHE A 296 3.31 -26.93 18.52
C PHE A 296 4.51 -27.43 19.35
N HIS A 297 4.28 -27.92 20.56
CA HIS A 297 5.34 -28.47 21.44
C HIS A 297 5.24 -30.00 21.64
N ASP A 298 4.25 -30.67 21.03
CA ASP A 298 4.14 -32.13 20.88
C ASP A 298 4.82 -32.65 19.60
#